data_AF-E0ULH4-F1
#
_entry.id   AF-E0ULH4-F1
#
_cell.length_a   1.000
_cell.length_b   1.000
_cell.length_c   1.000
_cell.angle_alpha   90.00
_cell.angle_beta   90.00
_cell.angle_gamma   90.00
#
_symmetry.space_group_name_H-M   'P 1'
#
loop_
_entity.id
_entity.type
_entity.pdbx_description
1 polymer ?
#
loop_
_entity_poly.entity_id
_entity_poly.type
_entity_poly.pdbx_seq_one_letter_code
_entity_poly.pdbx_strand_id
1 'polypeptide(L)'
;MKINKLFRSLTASIGILASIALSSSMAQAASNFRIATFNTSLSPNQQNGLIDALSIGPNDPAYNTPGTLTYQARQIAEVIQRINPDIILLNEFNYNPANPVGAATLFQQNFLSVGQNVSGDPNGPASPITFNEFYVRPDATTNPFNTGIFSGYALNVQQGGAIPQPSVETSQYANTSWGFGFYPGQYGMVVYSKYPILEEQARTFQNFLWQDMPNNLLPTDWYSPTVAAQFPLSSKSHWDLPIDVNGEIIHVLASHPTPPVFDGPEDRNGRRNHDEIRLWSDYITPGQGNYIYDDKGVFGGLTLGSRFVIMGDQNADPYDGDSSFGAINQLVDNPLINTSFTPGSLGGVQYTDRNPNQIGNPFYDTAAFTGGLRVDYVLPSTNLQILDGLVFWPTDDNPLSSLNNASDHHAVALTLTAAVPEPNTILGVFTVGIFGFLYRKHRNSN
;
A
#
# COMPACT_ATOMS: atom_id res chain seq x y z
N MET A 1 -40.65 -69.78 23.30
CA MET A 1 -40.94 -69.72 21.84
C MET A 1 -41.34 -68.29 21.50
N LYS A 2 -40.64 -67.67 20.51
CA LYS A 2 -40.76 -66.28 19.98
C LYS A 2 -40.20 -65.19 20.92
N ILE A 3 -39.02 -64.57 20.72
CA ILE A 3 -38.40 -63.82 19.61
C ILE A 3 -39.21 -62.58 19.17
N ASN A 4 -38.52 -61.42 19.25
CA ASN A 4 -38.79 -60.06 18.73
C ASN A 4 -39.53 -59.05 19.62
N LYS A 5 -38.76 -58.16 20.25
CA LYS A 5 -38.77 -56.72 19.92
C LYS A 5 -37.49 -56.05 20.45
N LEU A 6 -36.53 -56.01 19.54
CA LEU A 6 -35.30 -55.21 19.57
C LEU A 6 -35.65 -53.76 19.16
N PHE A 7 -34.84 -52.81 19.61
CA PHE A 7 -34.78 -51.39 19.21
C PHE A 7 -35.89 -50.44 19.69
N ARG A 8 -35.62 -49.74 20.81
CA ARG A 8 -35.98 -48.32 21.06
C ARG A 8 -35.42 -47.87 22.41
N SER A 9 -34.13 -47.52 22.46
CA SER A 9 -33.58 -46.58 23.48
C SER A 9 -32.07 -46.36 23.26
N LEU A 10 -31.66 -46.00 22.05
CA LEU A 10 -30.29 -45.53 21.81
C LEU A 10 -30.31 -44.43 20.74
N THR A 11 -30.98 -43.32 21.05
CA THR A 11 -31.10 -42.20 20.10
C THR A 11 -31.25 -40.83 20.78
N ALA A 12 -30.78 -40.71 22.03
CA ALA A 12 -30.83 -39.44 22.77
C ALA A 12 -29.46 -38.95 23.30
N SER A 13 -28.39 -39.74 23.19
CA SER A 13 -27.08 -39.40 23.78
C SER A 13 -25.96 -39.15 22.75
N ILE A 14 -26.25 -39.28 21.45
CA ILE A 14 -25.28 -38.98 20.38
C ILE A 14 -25.52 -37.59 19.76
N GLY A 15 -26.73 -37.02 19.91
CA GLY A 15 -27.07 -35.71 19.35
C GLY A 15 -26.45 -34.50 20.05
N ILE A 16 -26.09 -34.63 21.35
CA ILE A 16 -25.55 -33.51 22.15
C ILE A 16 -24.02 -33.45 22.09
N LEU A 17 -23.34 -34.58 21.88
CA LEU A 17 -21.88 -34.60 21.65
C LEU A 17 -21.51 -34.22 20.21
N ALA A 18 -22.38 -34.50 19.23
CA ALA A 18 -22.17 -34.07 17.84
C ALA A 18 -22.42 -32.56 17.65
N SER A 19 -23.24 -31.92 18.48
CA SER A 19 -23.51 -30.47 18.38
C SER A 19 -22.49 -29.61 19.14
N ILE A 20 -21.66 -30.18 20.01
CA ILE A 20 -20.51 -29.48 20.63
C ILE A 20 -19.24 -29.65 19.79
N ALA A 21 -19.11 -30.75 19.03
CA ALA A 21 -17.96 -31.00 18.16
C ALA A 21 -18.02 -30.33 16.78
N LEU A 22 -19.16 -29.73 16.40
CA LEU A 22 -19.34 -29.00 15.13
C LEU A 22 -19.25 -27.47 15.28
N SER A 23 -19.11 -26.95 16.51
CA SER A 23 -18.91 -25.52 16.79
C SER A 23 -17.46 -25.16 17.13
N SER A 24 -16.53 -26.13 17.06
CA SER A 24 -15.10 -25.94 17.36
C SER A 24 -14.19 -25.88 16.13
N SER A 25 -14.75 -25.76 14.92
CA SER A 25 -14.01 -25.38 13.72
C SER A 25 -14.49 -24.01 13.27
N MET A 26 -13.58 -23.07 13.05
CA MET A 26 -13.79 -21.65 12.72
C MET A 26 -13.77 -20.66 13.90
N ALA A 27 -13.00 -20.92 14.96
CA ALA A 27 -12.31 -19.80 15.61
C ALA A 27 -11.03 -19.58 14.79
N GLN A 28 -11.13 -18.90 13.65
CA GLN A 28 -9.95 -18.38 12.99
C GLN A 28 -9.30 -17.45 14.01
N ALA A 29 -8.17 -17.84 14.59
CA ALA A 29 -7.44 -16.96 15.49
C ALA A 29 -7.16 -15.67 14.72
N ALA A 30 -7.46 -14.52 15.33
CA ALA A 30 -7.29 -13.22 14.69
C ALA A 30 -5.89 -13.14 14.07
N SER A 31 -5.83 -12.95 12.75
CA SER A 31 -4.57 -12.89 12.02
C SER A 31 -3.99 -11.50 12.18
N ASN A 32 -3.10 -11.34 13.16
CA ASN A 32 -2.30 -10.13 13.28
C ASN A 32 -1.23 -10.16 12.18
N PHE A 33 -1.09 -9.06 11.45
CA PHE A 33 -0.04 -8.88 10.46
C PHE A 33 0.45 -7.43 10.47
N ARG A 34 1.71 -7.21 10.12
CA ARG A 34 2.29 -5.89 9.95
C ARG A 34 2.38 -5.55 8.47
N ILE A 35 1.88 -4.38 8.09
CA ILE A 35 1.92 -3.87 6.71
C ILE A 35 2.57 -2.49 6.69
N ALA A 36 3.43 -2.24 5.69
CA ALA A 36 4.22 -1.02 5.63
C ALA A 36 4.39 -0.48 4.21
N THR A 37 4.56 0.83 4.06
CA THR A 37 5.02 1.43 2.81
C THR A 37 6.34 2.15 3.04
N PHE A 38 7.19 2.19 2.01
CA PHE A 38 8.43 2.94 2.04
C PHE A 38 8.80 3.42 0.64
N ASN A 39 8.79 4.74 0.40
CA ASN A 39 9.49 5.31 -0.74
C ASN A 39 11.00 5.19 -0.48
N THR A 40 11.71 4.48 -1.36
CA THR A 40 13.09 4.08 -1.13
C THR A 40 14.12 4.99 -1.80
N SER A 41 13.66 5.88 -2.69
CA SER A 41 14.51 6.70 -3.56
C SER A 41 15.60 5.88 -4.29
N LEU A 42 15.36 4.59 -4.53
CA LEU A 42 16.26 3.66 -5.23
C LEU A 42 16.04 3.80 -6.75
N SER A 43 16.16 5.04 -7.22
CA SER A 43 15.67 5.46 -8.53
C SER A 43 16.74 6.11 -9.44
N PRO A 44 17.92 5.48 -9.64
CA PRO A 44 18.98 6.06 -10.47
C PRO A 44 18.51 6.42 -11.88
N ASN A 45 19.11 7.45 -12.47
CA ASN A 45 18.76 7.95 -13.81
C ASN A 45 19.29 7.07 -14.95
N GLN A 46 20.01 5.98 -14.65
CA GLN A 46 20.46 4.98 -15.61
C GLN A 46 19.63 3.70 -15.49
N GLN A 47 19.17 3.15 -16.62
CA GLN A 47 18.18 2.06 -16.65
C GLN A 47 18.57 0.80 -15.88
N ASN A 48 19.86 0.44 -15.89
CA ASN A 48 20.36 -0.74 -15.17
C ASN A 48 20.91 -0.42 -13.77
N GLY A 49 20.99 0.86 -13.38
CA GLY A 49 21.72 1.29 -12.19
C GLY A 49 21.28 0.59 -10.90
N LEU A 50 19.96 0.33 -10.75
CA LEU A 50 19.45 -0.38 -9.58
C LEU A 50 19.86 -1.86 -9.58
N ILE A 51 19.70 -2.56 -10.71
CA ILE A 51 20.09 -3.98 -10.82
C ILE A 51 21.60 -4.13 -10.59
N ASP A 52 22.41 -3.24 -11.18
CA ASP A 52 23.86 -3.26 -11.01
C ASP A 52 24.23 -3.07 -9.52
N ALA A 53 23.63 -2.08 -8.85
CA ALA A 53 23.85 -1.84 -7.42
C ALA A 53 23.40 -3.01 -6.53
N LEU A 54 22.28 -3.65 -6.85
CA LEU A 54 21.74 -4.80 -6.11
C LEU A 54 22.49 -6.11 -6.41
N SER A 55 23.22 -6.18 -7.51
CA SER A 55 24.07 -7.35 -7.84
C SER A 55 25.32 -7.44 -6.96
N ILE A 56 25.76 -6.31 -6.40
CA ILE A 56 26.87 -6.25 -5.45
C ILE A 56 26.37 -6.83 -4.13
N GLY A 57 26.76 -8.08 -3.86
CA GLY A 57 26.35 -8.83 -2.67
C GLY A 57 27.32 -8.72 -1.49
N PRO A 58 27.00 -9.33 -0.33
CA PRO A 58 27.75 -9.18 0.92
C PRO A 58 29.23 -9.58 0.87
N ASN A 59 29.62 -10.43 -0.08
CA ASN A 59 30.99 -10.90 -0.25
C ASN A 59 31.84 -9.95 -1.12
N ASP A 60 31.23 -8.94 -1.73
CA ASP A 60 31.93 -7.96 -2.56
C ASP A 60 32.42 -6.79 -1.69
N PRO A 61 33.70 -6.36 -1.80
CA PRO A 61 34.22 -5.20 -1.08
C PRO A 61 33.39 -3.92 -1.30
N ALA A 62 32.78 -3.76 -2.48
CA ALA A 62 31.97 -2.59 -2.81
C ALA A 62 30.68 -2.50 -1.98
N TYR A 63 30.20 -3.60 -1.39
CA TYR A 63 28.97 -3.68 -0.58
C TYR A 63 28.94 -2.72 0.61
N ASN A 64 30.11 -2.35 1.13
CA ASN A 64 30.27 -1.46 2.29
C ASN A 64 30.70 -0.04 1.91
N THR A 65 30.73 0.33 0.63
CA THR A 65 31.24 1.64 0.19
C THR A 65 30.21 2.75 0.44
N PRO A 66 30.43 3.68 1.39
CA PRO A 66 29.47 4.74 1.69
C PRO A 66 29.23 5.66 0.48
N GLY A 67 28.01 6.19 0.37
CA GLY A 67 27.62 7.08 -0.71
C GLY A 67 27.34 6.39 -2.05
N THR A 68 27.36 5.06 -2.09
CA THR A 68 26.92 4.28 -3.27
C THR A 68 25.46 3.87 -3.15
N LEU A 69 24.82 3.60 -4.29
CA LEU A 69 23.44 3.07 -4.33
C LEU A 69 23.32 1.72 -3.62
N THR A 70 24.37 0.88 -3.66
CA THR A 70 24.44 -0.38 -2.90
C THR A 70 24.40 -0.13 -1.39
N TYR A 71 25.13 0.89 -0.90
CA TYR A 71 25.11 1.25 0.51
C TYR A 71 23.74 1.79 0.94
N GLN A 72 23.11 2.63 0.10
CA GLN A 72 21.73 3.08 0.31
C GLN A 72 20.77 1.88 0.41
N ALA A 73 20.85 0.92 -0.52
CA ALA A 73 20.01 -0.29 -0.48
C ALA A 73 20.19 -1.10 0.82
N ARG A 74 21.37 -1.10 1.44
CA ARG A 74 21.58 -1.71 2.77
C ARG A 74 20.90 -0.94 3.89
N GLN A 75 20.95 0.39 3.84
CA GLN A 75 20.24 1.21 4.82
C GLN A 75 18.73 0.98 4.72
N ILE A 76 18.18 0.97 3.49
CA ILE A 76 16.78 0.62 3.22
C ILE A 76 16.45 -0.77 3.78
N ALA A 77 17.28 -1.78 3.50
CA ALA A 77 17.08 -3.12 4.01
C ALA A 77 17.13 -3.20 5.55
N GLU A 78 18.02 -2.45 6.21
CA GLU A 78 18.05 -2.39 7.67
C GLU A 78 16.76 -1.78 8.22
N VAL A 79 16.27 -0.67 7.66
CA VAL A 79 14.97 -0.07 8.05
C VAL A 79 13.86 -1.10 7.96
N ILE A 80 13.75 -1.81 6.83
CA ILE A 80 12.72 -2.85 6.63
C ILE A 80 12.86 -3.97 7.66
N GLN A 81 14.07 -4.43 7.96
CA GLN A 81 14.31 -5.49 8.96
C GLN A 81 13.99 -5.05 10.39
N ARG A 82 14.23 -3.78 10.74
CA ARG A 82 13.87 -3.21 12.05
C ARG A 82 12.36 -3.06 12.20
N ILE A 83 11.66 -2.71 11.13
CA ILE A 83 10.18 -2.65 11.10
C ILE A 83 9.58 -4.07 11.11
N ASN A 84 10.24 -5.03 10.44
CA ASN A 84 9.80 -6.41 10.26
C ASN A 84 8.34 -6.52 9.76
N PRO A 85 8.00 -5.93 8.59
CA PRO A 85 6.66 -6.04 8.02
C PRO A 85 6.41 -7.44 7.46
N ASP A 86 5.16 -7.87 7.40
CA ASP A 86 4.74 -9.08 6.71
C ASP A 86 4.37 -8.80 5.24
N ILE A 87 3.89 -7.58 4.96
CA ILE A 87 3.62 -7.07 3.62
C ILE A 87 4.23 -5.67 3.51
N ILE A 88 4.98 -5.38 2.45
CA ILE A 88 5.55 -4.05 2.22
C ILE A 88 5.45 -3.61 0.76
N LEU A 89 5.00 -2.38 0.54
CA LEU A 89 5.12 -1.68 -0.74
C LEU A 89 6.38 -0.82 -0.72
N LEU A 90 7.22 -0.96 -1.73
CA LEU A 90 8.34 -0.06 -1.98
C LEU A 90 8.00 0.83 -3.17
N ASN A 91 8.02 2.15 -2.96
CA ASN A 91 7.95 3.14 -4.02
C ASN A 91 9.37 3.56 -4.43
N GLU A 92 9.48 4.14 -5.63
CA GLU A 92 10.75 4.51 -6.26
C GLU A 92 11.78 3.38 -6.34
N PHE A 93 11.26 2.20 -6.68
CA PHE A 93 12.06 1.01 -6.91
C PHE A 93 12.09 0.73 -8.41
N ASN A 94 13.17 1.16 -9.08
CA ASN A 94 13.23 1.14 -10.54
C ASN A 94 12.97 -0.24 -11.15
N TYR A 95 12.14 -0.23 -12.18
CA TYR A 95 11.81 -1.39 -12.98
C TYR A 95 12.63 -1.44 -14.26
N ASN A 96 12.99 -2.66 -14.67
CA ASN A 96 13.65 -2.89 -15.94
C ASN A 96 12.80 -3.82 -16.82
N PRO A 97 12.21 -3.34 -17.93
CA PRO A 97 11.42 -4.17 -18.83
C PRO A 97 12.18 -5.37 -19.41
N ALA A 98 13.51 -5.28 -19.54
CA ALA A 98 14.34 -6.38 -20.04
C ALA A 98 14.67 -7.43 -18.96
N ASN A 99 14.52 -7.06 -17.68
CA ASN A 99 14.68 -7.97 -16.54
C ASN A 99 13.66 -7.63 -15.44
N PRO A 100 12.36 -7.90 -15.66
CA PRO A 100 11.26 -7.42 -14.82
C PRO A 100 11.40 -7.76 -13.34
N VAL A 101 11.93 -8.94 -13.03
CA VAL A 101 12.03 -9.48 -11.67
C VAL A 101 13.44 -9.32 -11.06
N GLY A 102 14.40 -8.82 -11.83
CA GLY A 102 15.82 -8.82 -11.48
C GLY A 102 16.13 -8.04 -10.21
N ALA A 103 15.68 -6.78 -10.15
CA ALA A 103 15.89 -5.93 -8.97
C ALA A 103 15.21 -6.53 -7.73
N ALA A 104 13.95 -6.99 -7.87
CA ALA A 104 13.20 -7.55 -6.75
C ALA A 104 13.87 -8.81 -6.18
N THR A 105 14.34 -9.69 -7.07
CA THR A 105 15.05 -10.93 -6.71
C THR A 105 16.38 -10.63 -6.01
N LEU A 106 17.18 -9.72 -6.56
CA LEU A 106 18.49 -9.35 -6.02
C LEU A 106 18.37 -8.65 -4.66
N PHE A 107 17.38 -7.76 -4.50
CA PHE A 107 17.14 -7.10 -3.22
C PHE A 107 16.76 -8.10 -2.12
N GLN A 108 15.86 -9.05 -2.43
CA GLN A 108 15.53 -10.13 -1.51
C GLN A 108 16.76 -10.97 -1.13
N GLN A 109 17.55 -11.41 -2.11
CA GLN A 109 18.66 -12.32 -1.89
C GLN A 109 19.85 -11.67 -1.17
N ASN A 110 20.30 -10.51 -1.63
CA ASN A 110 21.55 -9.89 -1.22
C ASN A 110 21.40 -8.91 -0.06
N PHE A 111 20.18 -8.46 0.25
CA PHE A 111 19.96 -7.40 1.26
C PHE A 111 18.94 -7.81 2.31
N LEU A 112 17.72 -8.21 1.92
CA LEU A 112 16.67 -8.56 2.88
C LEU A 112 16.95 -9.88 3.61
N SER A 113 17.43 -10.90 2.91
CA SER A 113 17.84 -12.19 3.49
C SER A 113 19.18 -12.14 4.24
N VAL A 114 19.78 -10.97 4.40
CA VAL A 114 21.06 -10.76 5.07
C VAL A 114 20.88 -9.74 6.19
N GLY A 115 21.16 -10.10 7.44
CA GLY A 115 20.97 -9.21 8.58
C GLY A 115 21.88 -7.98 8.46
N GLN A 116 21.28 -6.79 8.43
CA GLN A 116 22.00 -5.53 8.26
C GLN A 116 22.36 -4.90 9.61
N ASN A 117 23.50 -4.22 9.67
CA ASN A 117 23.90 -3.35 10.78
C ASN A 117 24.71 -2.16 10.27
N VAL A 118 24.28 -1.58 9.15
CA VAL A 118 24.96 -0.44 8.55
C VAL A 118 24.84 0.81 9.43
N SER A 119 23.80 0.87 10.27
CA SER A 119 23.64 1.89 11.31
C SER A 119 24.71 1.84 12.40
N GLY A 120 25.30 0.66 12.64
CA GLY A 120 26.20 0.42 13.77
C GLY A 120 25.48 0.32 15.12
N ASP A 121 24.20 -0.07 15.14
CA ASP A 121 23.41 -0.24 16.37
C ASP A 121 24.18 -1.12 17.39
N PRO A 122 24.41 -0.64 18.62
CA PRO A 122 25.09 -1.40 19.67
C PRO A 122 24.33 -2.67 20.08
N ASN A 123 23.02 -2.76 19.79
CA ASN A 123 22.25 -3.98 20.02
C ASN A 123 22.51 -5.08 18.97
N GLY A 124 23.32 -4.79 17.95
CA GLY A 124 23.72 -5.74 16.92
C GLY A 124 22.87 -5.66 15.65
N PRO A 125 23.11 -6.58 14.69
CA PRO A 125 22.41 -6.59 13.42
C PRO A 125 20.91 -6.84 13.56
N ALA A 126 20.13 -6.19 12.70
CA ALA A 126 18.74 -6.52 12.49
C ALA A 126 18.59 -7.96 11.98
N SER A 127 17.47 -8.60 12.31
CA SER A 127 17.21 -9.96 11.85
C SER A 127 16.92 -9.96 10.34
N PRO A 128 17.51 -10.90 9.56
CA PRO A 128 17.13 -11.07 8.16
C PRO A 128 15.62 -11.28 8.01
N ILE A 129 15.07 -10.81 6.89
CA ILE A 129 13.68 -10.99 6.53
C ILE A 129 13.56 -11.69 5.18
N THR A 130 12.70 -12.71 5.13
CA THR A 130 12.39 -13.44 3.91
C THR A 130 10.92 -13.26 3.58
N PHE A 131 10.65 -12.64 2.45
CA PHE A 131 9.33 -12.65 1.84
C PHE A 131 9.20 -13.87 0.94
N ASN A 132 8.02 -14.49 0.96
CA ASN A 132 7.75 -15.70 0.18
C ASN A 132 7.46 -15.35 -1.28
N GLU A 133 6.83 -14.20 -1.50
CA GLU A 133 6.41 -13.72 -2.81
C GLU A 133 6.69 -12.23 -2.95
N PHE A 134 6.80 -11.79 -4.20
CA PHE A 134 6.79 -10.39 -4.54
C PHE A 134 5.99 -10.17 -5.81
N TYR A 135 5.35 -9.03 -5.91
CA TYR A 135 4.64 -8.59 -7.09
C TYR A 135 5.36 -7.42 -7.74
N VAL A 136 5.82 -7.67 -8.97
CA VAL A 136 6.10 -6.66 -9.98
C VAL A 136 5.27 -7.07 -11.17
N ARG A 137 4.28 -6.26 -11.60
CA ARG A 137 3.32 -6.67 -12.63
C ARG A 137 4.07 -7.24 -13.86
N PRO A 138 3.90 -8.54 -14.20
CA PRO A 138 4.84 -9.24 -15.06
C PRO A 138 4.37 -9.45 -16.51
N ASP A 139 3.39 -8.69 -17.03
CA ASP A 139 3.03 -8.85 -18.45
C ASP A 139 4.15 -8.33 -19.37
N ALA A 140 4.99 -9.26 -19.84
CA ALA A 140 6.19 -9.01 -20.65
C ALA A 140 5.97 -8.25 -21.98
N THR A 141 4.72 -7.87 -22.30
CA THR A 141 4.37 -7.09 -23.48
C THR A 141 4.35 -5.59 -23.24
N THR A 142 4.27 -5.13 -21.99
CA THR A 142 4.10 -3.71 -21.64
C THR A 142 4.87 -3.35 -20.38
N ASN A 143 5.40 -2.12 -20.31
CA ASN A 143 5.93 -1.61 -19.04
C ASN A 143 4.74 -1.47 -18.06
N PRO A 144 4.79 -2.03 -16.85
CA PRO A 144 3.69 -1.94 -15.88
C PRO A 144 3.44 -0.53 -15.32
N PHE A 145 4.31 0.43 -15.65
CA PHE A 145 4.22 1.82 -15.22
C PHE A 145 4.17 2.80 -16.40
N ASN A 146 3.43 3.90 -16.25
CA ASN A 146 3.40 4.99 -17.24
C ASN A 146 4.60 5.95 -17.16
N THR A 147 5.36 5.87 -16.07
CA THR A 147 6.60 6.64 -15.86
C THR A 147 7.67 6.27 -16.89
N GLY A 148 8.21 7.30 -17.54
CA GLY A 148 9.20 7.18 -18.60
C GLY A 148 8.69 6.49 -19.87
N ILE A 149 7.37 6.39 -20.07
CA ILE A 149 6.79 6.00 -21.36
C ILE A 149 6.62 7.23 -22.22
N PHE A 150 7.41 7.33 -23.28
CA PHE A 150 7.32 8.43 -24.24
C PHE A 150 5.91 8.57 -24.80
N SER A 151 5.35 9.77 -24.70
CA SER A 151 3.95 10.03 -25.09
C SER A 151 3.75 10.27 -26.58
N GLY A 152 4.81 10.59 -27.33
CA GLY A 152 4.70 11.13 -28.69
C GLY A 152 4.47 12.65 -28.75
N TYR A 153 4.27 13.31 -27.62
CA TYR A 153 3.84 14.70 -27.51
C TYR A 153 4.73 15.53 -26.57
N ALA A 154 4.79 16.83 -26.82
CA ALA A 154 5.48 17.79 -25.95
C ALA A 154 4.57 18.19 -24.76
N LEU A 155 4.40 17.31 -23.78
CA LEU A 155 3.43 17.49 -22.67
C LEU A 155 3.69 18.73 -21.79
N ASN A 156 4.91 19.25 -21.80
CA ASN A 156 5.35 20.43 -21.07
C ASN A 156 5.15 21.75 -21.83
N VAL A 157 4.48 21.73 -22.99
CA VAL A 157 4.06 22.95 -23.71
C VAL A 157 2.57 22.92 -23.99
N GLN A 158 1.95 24.10 -24.04
CA GLN A 158 0.52 24.23 -24.33
C GLN A 158 0.15 23.51 -25.65
N GLN A 159 -1.01 22.87 -25.65
CA GLN A 159 -1.57 21.97 -26.67
C GLN A 159 -0.86 20.62 -26.85
N GLY A 160 0.40 20.48 -26.45
CA GLY A 160 1.14 19.22 -26.56
C GLY A 160 1.35 18.73 -27.99
N GLY A 161 2.07 19.51 -28.82
CA GLY A 161 2.34 19.14 -30.21
C GLY A 161 3.11 17.82 -30.34
N ALA A 162 2.88 17.09 -31.44
CA ALA A 162 3.62 15.87 -31.74
C ALA A 162 5.12 16.15 -31.95
N ILE A 163 5.97 15.28 -31.43
CA ILE A 163 7.42 15.42 -31.49
C ILE A 163 8.10 14.06 -31.78
N PRO A 164 9.30 14.04 -32.39
CA PRO A 164 10.10 12.83 -32.46
C PRO A 164 10.56 12.42 -31.05
N GLN A 165 10.78 11.13 -30.84
CA GLN A 165 11.28 10.61 -29.57
C GLN A 165 12.68 11.18 -29.27
N PRO A 166 12.87 11.86 -28.12
CA PRO A 166 14.20 12.25 -27.65
C PRO A 166 15.05 11.03 -27.26
N SER A 167 16.35 11.21 -27.09
CA SER A 167 17.20 10.16 -26.50
C SER A 167 16.75 9.86 -25.07
N VAL A 168 16.62 8.57 -24.73
CA VAL A 168 16.40 8.11 -23.34
C VAL A 168 17.52 8.63 -22.43
N GLU A 169 17.27 8.64 -21.13
CA GLU A 169 18.19 9.14 -20.10
C GLU A 169 18.50 10.65 -20.23
N THR A 170 17.59 11.42 -20.83
CA THR A 170 17.66 12.88 -20.91
C THR A 170 16.45 13.55 -20.28
N SER A 171 16.62 14.80 -19.82
CA SER A 171 15.51 15.59 -19.29
C SER A 171 14.43 15.85 -20.34
N GLN A 172 14.78 15.92 -21.63
CA GLN A 172 13.79 16.09 -22.70
C GLN A 172 12.90 14.84 -22.83
N TYR A 173 13.47 13.64 -22.73
CA TYR A 173 12.69 12.40 -22.73
C TYR A 173 11.75 12.34 -21.52
N ALA A 174 12.27 12.65 -20.32
CA ALA A 174 11.50 12.62 -19.09
C ALA A 174 10.31 13.58 -19.10
N ASN A 175 10.50 14.81 -19.58
CA ASN A 175 9.43 15.83 -19.69
C ASN A 175 8.37 15.54 -20.77
N THR A 176 8.60 14.54 -21.63
CA THR A 176 7.71 14.17 -22.74
C THR A 176 7.10 12.78 -22.58
N SER A 177 7.25 12.19 -21.40
CA SER A 177 6.69 10.89 -21.03
C SER A 177 5.34 11.03 -20.32
N TRP A 178 4.45 10.04 -20.43
CA TRP A 178 3.12 10.06 -19.80
C TRP A 178 3.20 10.29 -18.30
N GLY A 179 4.10 9.62 -17.60
CA GLY A 179 4.64 10.03 -16.30
C GLY A 179 6.10 10.40 -16.45
N PHE A 180 6.58 11.38 -15.67
CA PHE A 180 7.98 11.79 -15.73
C PHE A 180 8.92 10.63 -15.37
N GLY A 181 9.86 10.31 -16.27
CA GLY A 181 10.91 9.32 -16.04
C GLY A 181 11.93 9.35 -17.17
N PHE A 182 13.20 9.23 -16.84
CA PHE A 182 14.32 9.25 -17.78
C PHE A 182 14.32 8.04 -18.73
N TYR A 183 13.65 6.95 -18.34
CA TYR A 183 13.46 5.74 -19.14
C TYR A 183 12.24 4.96 -18.62
N PRO A 184 11.68 4.04 -19.44
CA PRO A 184 10.56 3.20 -19.03
C PRO A 184 10.82 2.46 -17.72
N GLY A 185 10.06 2.78 -16.67
CA GLY A 185 10.08 2.05 -15.39
C GLY A 185 10.88 2.72 -14.27
N GLN A 186 11.51 3.87 -14.52
CA GLN A 186 12.08 4.67 -13.44
C GLN A 186 10.98 5.14 -12.47
N TYR A 187 11.22 5.11 -11.16
CA TYR A 187 10.23 5.40 -10.12
C TYR A 187 9.12 4.34 -10.01
N GLY A 188 9.42 3.11 -10.46
CA GLY A 188 8.54 1.95 -10.33
C GLY A 188 8.26 1.57 -8.87
N MET A 189 7.57 0.43 -8.71
CA MET A 189 7.13 -0.07 -7.41
C MET A 189 7.27 -1.58 -7.32
N VAL A 190 7.38 -2.12 -6.12
CA VAL A 190 7.33 -3.56 -5.83
C VAL A 190 6.59 -3.81 -4.53
N VAL A 191 5.76 -4.86 -4.49
CA VAL A 191 5.18 -5.36 -3.24
C VAL A 191 5.89 -6.64 -2.86
N TYR A 192 6.34 -6.75 -1.61
CA TYR A 192 6.83 -8.00 -1.03
C TYR A 192 5.84 -8.52 0.01
N SER A 193 5.67 -9.83 0.08
CA SER A 193 4.71 -10.46 0.99
C SER A 193 5.24 -11.78 1.56
N LYS A 194 5.05 -11.98 2.86
CA LYS A 194 5.21 -13.30 3.52
C LYS A 194 4.00 -14.21 3.23
N TYR A 195 2.92 -13.66 2.70
CA TYR A 195 1.68 -14.36 2.37
C TYR A 195 1.49 -14.50 0.86
N PRO A 196 0.72 -15.49 0.38
CA PRO A 196 0.42 -15.65 -1.04
C PRO A 196 -0.27 -14.42 -1.65
N ILE A 197 0.22 -13.98 -2.79
CA ILE A 197 -0.35 -12.94 -3.64
C ILE A 197 -1.19 -13.63 -4.72
N LEU A 198 -2.48 -13.29 -4.79
CA LEU A 198 -3.40 -13.88 -5.76
C LEU A 198 -3.30 -13.16 -7.11
N GLU A 199 -2.14 -13.26 -7.77
CA GLU A 199 -1.79 -12.47 -8.97
C GLU A 199 -2.81 -12.55 -10.10
N GLU A 200 -3.43 -13.72 -10.31
CA GLU A 200 -4.45 -13.90 -11.36
C GLU A 200 -5.68 -13.00 -11.15
N GLN A 201 -5.97 -12.69 -9.88
CA GLN A 201 -7.07 -11.83 -9.43
C GLN A 201 -6.67 -10.36 -9.32
N ALA A 202 -5.39 -10.03 -9.51
CA ALA A 202 -4.91 -8.65 -9.48
C ALA A 202 -5.62 -7.81 -10.56
N ARG A 203 -6.01 -6.60 -10.16
CA ARG A 203 -6.51 -5.55 -11.06
C ARG A 203 -5.49 -4.43 -11.12
N THR A 204 -5.33 -3.88 -12.30
CA THR A 204 -4.32 -2.86 -12.59
C THR A 204 -4.97 -1.78 -13.45
N PHE A 205 -4.64 -0.52 -13.21
CA PHE A 205 -5.31 0.62 -13.84
C PHE A 205 -4.30 1.52 -14.57
N GLN A 206 -3.35 0.91 -15.28
CA GLN A 206 -2.34 1.63 -16.04
C GLN A 206 -2.97 2.41 -17.21
N ASN A 207 -3.87 1.77 -17.95
CA ASN A 207 -4.46 2.31 -19.18
C ASN A 207 -5.79 3.04 -18.94
N PHE A 208 -6.21 3.19 -17.67
CA PHE A 208 -7.38 3.99 -17.34
C PHE A 208 -7.11 5.46 -17.71
N LEU A 209 -7.91 6.03 -18.62
CA LEU A 209 -7.68 7.37 -19.17
C LEU A 209 -8.18 8.44 -18.21
N TRP A 210 -7.42 9.54 -18.08
CA TRP A 210 -7.79 10.64 -17.17
C TRP A 210 -9.13 11.27 -17.57
N GLN A 211 -9.35 11.47 -18.87
CA GLN A 211 -10.60 12.02 -19.39
C GLN A 211 -11.85 11.15 -19.08
N ASP A 212 -11.66 9.85 -18.83
CA ASP A 212 -12.77 8.91 -18.60
C ASP A 212 -13.26 8.94 -17.14
N MET A 213 -12.52 9.60 -16.25
CA MET A 213 -13.00 9.91 -14.90
C MET A 213 -14.06 11.03 -14.97
N PRO A 214 -15.28 10.83 -14.41
CA PRO A 214 -16.31 11.86 -14.40
C PRO A 214 -15.88 13.08 -13.60
N ASN A 215 -16.11 14.28 -14.14
CA ASN A 215 -15.72 15.57 -13.52
C ASN A 215 -14.23 15.63 -13.14
N ASN A 216 -13.37 15.04 -13.96
CA ASN A 216 -11.92 15.10 -13.77
C ASN A 216 -11.38 16.54 -13.86
N LEU A 217 -10.17 16.71 -13.36
CA LEU A 217 -9.40 17.95 -13.37
C LEU A 217 -8.41 18.02 -14.54
N LEU A 218 -8.53 17.17 -15.57
CA LEU A 218 -7.66 17.21 -16.75
C LEU A 218 -7.68 18.63 -17.34
N PRO A 219 -6.54 19.34 -17.44
CA PRO A 219 -6.53 20.72 -17.92
C PRO A 219 -6.69 20.75 -19.45
N THR A 220 -7.93 20.78 -19.93
CA THR A 220 -8.28 20.79 -21.37
C THR A 220 -7.83 22.07 -22.09
N ASP A 221 -7.57 23.15 -21.38
CA ASP A 221 -6.98 24.37 -21.94
C ASP A 221 -5.47 24.23 -22.18
N TRP A 222 -4.84 23.26 -21.51
CA TRP A 222 -3.44 22.91 -21.68
C TRP A 222 -3.24 21.77 -22.67
N TYR A 223 -3.99 20.68 -22.55
CA TYR A 223 -3.85 19.52 -23.44
C TYR A 223 -4.86 19.58 -24.58
N SER A 224 -4.38 19.43 -25.82
CA SER A 224 -5.28 19.31 -26.97
C SER A 224 -6.19 18.07 -26.84
N PRO A 225 -7.36 18.04 -27.48
CA PRO A 225 -8.25 16.87 -27.45
C PRO A 225 -7.56 15.55 -27.84
N THR A 226 -6.59 15.60 -28.76
CA THR A 226 -5.81 14.43 -29.18
C THR A 226 -4.90 13.89 -28.08
N VAL A 227 -4.28 14.77 -27.29
CA VAL A 227 -3.43 14.38 -26.17
C VAL A 227 -4.31 13.89 -25.01
N ALA A 228 -5.36 14.63 -24.68
CA ALA A 228 -6.34 14.26 -23.66
C ALA A 228 -6.92 12.85 -23.88
N ALA A 229 -7.22 12.50 -25.14
CA ALA A 229 -7.77 11.20 -25.51
C ALA A 229 -6.85 9.99 -25.28
N GLN A 230 -5.57 10.22 -24.98
CA GLN A 230 -4.57 9.18 -24.78
C GLN A 230 -3.89 9.26 -23.41
N PHE A 231 -4.23 10.26 -22.60
CA PHE A 231 -3.51 10.56 -21.37
C PHE A 231 -3.97 9.61 -20.23
N PRO A 232 -3.12 8.69 -19.74
CA PRO A 232 -3.50 7.81 -18.65
C PRO A 232 -3.56 8.58 -17.33
N LEU A 233 -4.54 8.26 -16.47
CA LEU A 233 -4.65 8.87 -15.15
C LEU A 233 -3.43 8.56 -14.29
N SER A 234 -3.10 7.27 -14.16
CA SER A 234 -1.95 6.80 -13.38
C SER A 234 -0.64 7.31 -13.98
N SER A 235 0.16 8.04 -13.20
CA SER A 235 1.51 8.50 -13.57
C SER A 235 2.56 7.40 -13.45
N LYS A 236 2.44 6.57 -12.41
CA LYS A 236 3.18 5.30 -12.27
C LYS A 236 2.22 4.15 -12.52
N SER A 237 1.46 3.72 -11.52
CA SER A 237 0.43 2.68 -11.64
C SER A 237 -0.50 2.70 -10.42
N HIS A 238 -1.66 2.07 -10.57
CA HIS A 238 -2.58 1.72 -9.48
C HIS A 238 -2.82 0.22 -9.53
N TRP A 239 -2.61 -0.48 -8.43
CA TRP A 239 -2.81 -1.94 -8.31
C TRP A 239 -3.76 -2.27 -7.18
N ASP A 240 -4.74 -3.11 -7.46
CA ASP A 240 -5.50 -3.84 -6.44
C ASP A 240 -4.98 -5.28 -6.43
N LEU A 241 -4.25 -5.63 -5.36
CA LEU A 241 -3.57 -6.90 -5.17
C LEU A 241 -4.21 -7.66 -4.00
N PRO A 242 -5.03 -8.70 -4.26
CA PRO A 242 -5.55 -9.56 -3.20
C PRO A 242 -4.42 -10.42 -2.62
N ILE A 243 -4.23 -10.37 -1.30
CA ILE A 243 -3.25 -11.17 -0.56
C ILE A 243 -3.99 -12.08 0.44
N ASP A 244 -3.67 -13.37 0.45
CA ASP A 244 -4.26 -14.35 1.35
C ASP A 244 -3.52 -14.39 2.71
N VAL A 245 -4.02 -13.62 3.68
CA VAL A 245 -3.47 -13.54 5.02
C VAL A 245 -4.15 -14.58 5.92
N ASN A 246 -3.62 -15.81 5.89
CA ASN A 246 -4.09 -16.94 6.69
C ASN A 246 -5.58 -17.29 6.46
N GLY A 247 -6.03 -17.30 5.21
CA GLY A 247 -7.41 -17.60 4.81
C GLY A 247 -8.31 -16.38 4.65
N GLU A 248 -7.83 -15.18 4.98
CA GLU A 248 -8.55 -13.91 4.80
C GLU A 248 -7.93 -13.11 3.66
N ILE A 249 -8.78 -12.65 2.72
CA ILE A 249 -8.31 -11.81 1.62
C ILE A 249 -8.21 -10.36 2.05
N ILE A 250 -6.99 -9.82 1.99
CA ILE A 250 -6.69 -8.41 2.19
C ILE A 250 -6.28 -7.82 0.84
N HIS A 251 -7.04 -6.83 0.35
CA HIS A 251 -6.71 -6.09 -0.86
C HIS A 251 -5.66 -5.01 -0.55
N VAL A 252 -4.47 -5.15 -1.11
CA VAL A 252 -3.47 -4.08 -1.11
C VAL A 252 -3.75 -3.17 -2.30
N LEU A 253 -4.22 -1.96 -2.02
CA LEU A 253 -4.47 -0.91 -3.00
C LEU A 253 -3.23 -0.01 -3.09
N ALA A 254 -2.30 -0.38 -3.96
CA ALA A 254 -0.97 0.23 -4.08
C ALA A 254 -0.93 1.30 -5.17
N SER A 255 -0.40 2.49 -4.84
CA SER A 255 -0.18 3.56 -5.81
C SER A 255 1.06 4.40 -5.49
N HIS A 256 1.51 5.15 -6.50
CA HIS A 256 2.47 6.24 -6.38
C HIS A 256 2.03 7.37 -7.31
N PRO A 257 1.08 8.22 -6.91
CA PRO A 257 0.64 9.38 -7.68
C PRO A 257 1.79 10.31 -8.07
N THR A 258 1.52 11.25 -8.96
CA THR A 258 2.52 12.26 -9.35
C THR A 258 2.78 13.22 -8.19
N PRO A 259 4.02 13.68 -7.96
CA PRO A 259 4.28 14.83 -7.10
C PRO A 259 3.53 16.07 -7.62
N PRO A 260 2.82 16.84 -6.78
CA PRO A 260 1.97 17.97 -7.21
C PRO A 260 2.78 19.26 -7.46
N VAL A 261 3.99 19.12 -7.97
CA VAL A 261 4.96 20.21 -8.16
C VAL A 261 5.63 20.07 -9.52
N PHE A 262 6.54 20.98 -9.88
CA PHE A 262 7.32 20.98 -11.14
C PHE A 262 6.54 21.36 -12.41
N ASP A 263 5.54 22.23 -12.28
CA ASP A 263 4.76 22.80 -13.38
C ASP A 263 4.39 24.28 -13.13
N GLY A 264 3.60 24.86 -14.04
CA GLY A 264 3.18 26.26 -13.98
C GLY A 264 1.77 26.46 -13.43
N PRO A 265 1.20 27.68 -13.59
CA PRO A 265 -0.13 28.03 -13.10
C PRO A 265 -1.28 27.14 -13.63
N GLU A 266 -1.02 26.34 -14.66
CA GLU A 266 -1.95 25.33 -15.15
C GLU A 266 -2.21 24.19 -14.14
N ASP A 267 -1.31 23.97 -13.18
CA ASP A 267 -1.39 22.95 -12.12
C ASP A 267 -1.73 21.55 -12.67
N ARG A 268 -0.93 21.07 -13.63
CA ARG A 268 -1.14 19.74 -14.26
C ARG A 268 -0.92 18.63 -13.24
N ASN A 269 0.11 18.76 -12.45
CA ASN A 269 0.57 17.75 -11.52
C ASN A 269 -0.27 17.72 -10.26
N GLY A 270 -0.64 18.86 -9.67
CA GLY A 270 -1.58 18.87 -8.54
C GLY A 270 -2.95 18.32 -8.93
N ARG A 271 -3.49 18.75 -10.08
CA ARG A 271 -4.77 18.22 -10.60
C ARG A 271 -4.74 16.73 -10.89
N ARG A 272 -3.64 16.23 -11.44
CA ARG A 272 -3.48 14.78 -11.69
C ARG A 272 -3.34 14.02 -10.39
N ASN A 273 -2.52 14.49 -9.45
CA ASN A 273 -2.35 13.89 -8.13
C ASN A 273 -3.71 13.76 -7.41
N HIS A 274 -4.51 14.83 -7.42
CA HIS A 274 -5.87 14.82 -6.87
C HIS A 274 -6.74 13.70 -7.45
N ASP A 275 -6.76 13.56 -8.78
CA ASP A 275 -7.59 12.56 -9.45
C ASP A 275 -7.01 11.13 -9.34
N GLU A 276 -5.69 10.98 -9.26
CA GLU A 276 -5.05 9.70 -8.94
C GLU A 276 -5.48 9.23 -7.54
N ILE A 277 -5.45 10.10 -6.54
CA ILE A 277 -5.95 9.79 -5.18
C ILE A 277 -7.45 9.51 -5.19
N ARG A 278 -8.23 10.32 -5.93
CA ARG A 278 -9.67 10.15 -6.06
C ARG A 278 -10.05 8.78 -6.61
N LEU A 279 -9.26 8.23 -7.53
CA LEU A 279 -9.51 6.89 -8.08
C LEU A 279 -9.70 5.87 -6.96
N TRP A 280 -8.87 5.90 -5.91
CA TRP A 280 -9.05 5.00 -4.77
C TRP A 280 -10.29 5.29 -3.94
N SER A 281 -10.60 6.56 -3.67
CA SER A 281 -11.83 6.94 -2.96
C SER A 281 -13.08 6.42 -3.67
N ASP A 282 -13.15 6.64 -5.00
CA ASP A 282 -14.27 6.18 -5.82
C ASP A 282 -14.27 4.65 -5.94
N TYR A 283 -13.10 4.01 -6.04
CA TYR A 283 -12.95 2.55 -6.11
C TYR A 283 -13.49 1.83 -4.89
N ILE A 284 -13.21 2.31 -3.68
CA ILE A 284 -13.68 1.68 -2.43
C ILE A 284 -15.13 2.05 -2.08
N THR A 285 -15.67 3.12 -2.65
CA THR A 285 -16.99 3.63 -2.30
C THR A 285 -18.08 2.99 -3.17
N PRO A 286 -19.05 2.26 -2.58
CA PRO A 286 -20.09 1.57 -3.34
C PRO A 286 -20.82 2.50 -4.32
N GLY A 287 -20.82 2.12 -5.60
CA GLY A 287 -21.52 2.83 -6.67
C GLY A 287 -20.76 4.02 -7.28
N GLN A 288 -19.67 4.50 -6.69
CA GLN A 288 -18.87 5.59 -7.25
C GLN A 288 -17.88 5.09 -8.31
N GLY A 289 -17.23 3.95 -8.07
CA GLY A 289 -16.24 3.36 -8.99
C GLY A 289 -16.81 2.67 -10.24
N ASN A 290 -18.08 2.87 -10.60
CA ASN A 290 -18.71 2.18 -11.74
C ASN A 290 -18.08 2.51 -13.10
N TYR A 291 -17.44 3.68 -13.22
CA TYR A 291 -16.75 4.12 -14.43
C TYR A 291 -15.34 3.54 -14.54
N ILE A 292 -14.78 3.03 -13.44
CA ILE A 292 -13.41 2.53 -13.38
C ILE A 292 -13.36 1.18 -14.10
N TYR A 293 -12.50 1.08 -15.10
CA TYR A 293 -12.16 -0.17 -15.76
C TYR A 293 -10.69 -0.49 -15.54
N ASP A 294 -10.38 -1.75 -15.30
CA ASP A 294 -9.00 -2.22 -15.22
C ASP A 294 -8.42 -2.53 -16.62
N ASP A 295 -7.14 -2.87 -16.66
CA ASP A 295 -6.43 -3.19 -17.89
C ASP A 295 -6.90 -4.49 -18.58
N LYS A 296 -7.75 -5.28 -17.91
CA LYS A 296 -8.45 -6.43 -18.50
C LYS A 296 -9.86 -6.05 -19.01
N GLY A 297 -10.25 -4.78 -18.89
CA GLY A 297 -11.55 -4.26 -19.30
C GLY A 297 -12.69 -4.57 -18.32
N VAL A 298 -12.37 -4.99 -17.09
CA VAL A 298 -13.38 -5.27 -16.05
C VAL A 298 -13.76 -3.97 -15.36
N PHE A 299 -15.05 -3.63 -15.41
CA PHE A 299 -15.60 -2.42 -14.79
C PHE A 299 -16.00 -2.63 -13.33
N GLY A 300 -15.97 -1.55 -12.55
CA GLY A 300 -16.50 -1.47 -11.21
C GLY A 300 -15.44 -1.32 -10.12
N GLY A 301 -15.90 -0.88 -8.96
CA GLY A 301 -15.09 -0.71 -7.75
C GLY A 301 -14.89 -2.01 -6.95
N LEU A 302 -14.28 -1.87 -5.79
CA LEU A 302 -14.12 -2.93 -4.81
C LEU A 302 -15.48 -3.35 -4.24
N THR A 303 -15.64 -4.65 -3.96
CA THR A 303 -16.89 -5.17 -3.40
C THR A 303 -17.11 -4.64 -1.98
N LEU A 304 -18.34 -4.23 -1.66
CA LEU A 304 -18.70 -3.76 -0.32
C LEU A 304 -18.37 -4.84 0.73
N GLY A 305 -17.65 -4.44 1.77
CA GLY A 305 -17.25 -5.32 2.87
C GLY A 305 -15.91 -6.02 2.65
N SER A 306 -15.27 -5.86 1.48
CA SER A 306 -13.87 -6.26 1.30
C SER A 306 -12.97 -5.59 2.34
N ARG A 307 -11.94 -6.31 2.77
CA ARG A 307 -10.87 -5.78 3.62
C ARG A 307 -9.79 -5.22 2.70
N PHE A 308 -9.37 -3.98 2.92
CA PHE A 308 -8.34 -3.36 2.08
C PHE A 308 -7.39 -2.49 2.91
N VAL A 309 -6.22 -2.25 2.33
CA VAL A 309 -5.26 -1.25 2.82
C VAL A 309 -4.80 -0.44 1.61
N ILE A 310 -5.10 0.86 1.60
CA ILE A 310 -4.51 1.79 0.63
C ILE A 310 -3.13 2.17 1.13
N MET A 311 -2.11 2.03 0.27
CA MET A 311 -0.75 2.32 0.69
C MET A 311 0.14 2.82 -0.44
N GLY A 312 1.13 3.62 -0.05
CA GLY A 312 2.10 4.23 -0.96
C GLY A 312 2.40 5.66 -0.59
N ASP A 313 3.42 6.22 -1.24
CA ASP A 313 3.63 7.66 -1.34
C ASP A 313 2.51 8.28 -2.20
N GLN A 314 1.55 8.92 -1.55
CA GLN A 314 0.44 9.63 -2.18
C GLN A 314 0.82 11.05 -2.60
N ASN A 315 2.02 11.54 -2.26
CA ASN A 315 2.52 12.87 -2.62
C ASN A 315 1.62 14.04 -2.19
N ALA A 316 0.75 13.84 -1.19
CA ALA A 316 -0.21 14.83 -0.75
C ALA A 316 -0.33 14.86 0.77
N ASP A 317 -0.13 16.06 1.34
CA ASP A 317 -0.30 16.35 2.76
C ASP A 317 -1.69 17.00 3.00
N PRO A 318 -2.37 16.69 4.13
CA PRO A 318 -3.70 17.23 4.42
C PRO A 318 -3.75 18.73 4.76
N TYR A 319 -2.63 19.35 5.12
CA TYR A 319 -2.57 20.74 5.62
C TYR A 319 -1.50 21.59 4.93
N ASP A 320 -0.37 20.98 4.58
CA ASP A 320 0.81 21.63 4.03
C ASP A 320 1.09 21.20 2.57
N GLY A 321 2.17 21.71 1.98
CA GLY A 321 2.60 21.36 0.62
C GLY A 321 1.75 21.98 -0.49
N ASP A 322 1.98 21.50 -1.72
CA ASP A 322 1.47 22.11 -2.96
C ASP A 322 0.35 21.29 -3.63
N SER A 323 -0.19 20.27 -2.95
CA SER A 323 -1.28 19.46 -3.51
C SER A 323 -2.54 20.29 -3.76
N SER A 324 -3.31 19.95 -4.80
CA SER A 324 -4.60 20.61 -5.03
C SER A 324 -5.49 20.42 -3.79
N PHE A 325 -6.26 21.45 -3.47
CA PHE A 325 -7.06 21.49 -2.24
C PHE A 325 -7.90 20.22 -2.04
N GLY A 326 -7.70 19.57 -0.88
CA GLY A 326 -8.47 18.39 -0.49
C GLY A 326 -8.06 17.09 -1.16
N ALA A 327 -6.93 17.04 -1.89
CA ALA A 327 -6.48 15.85 -2.61
C ALA A 327 -6.47 14.60 -1.72
N ILE A 328 -5.69 14.61 -0.63
CA ILE A 328 -5.60 13.46 0.29
C ILE A 328 -6.80 13.35 1.25
N ASN A 329 -7.51 14.45 1.51
CA ASN A 329 -8.73 14.45 2.33
C ASN A 329 -9.80 13.51 1.77
N GLN A 330 -9.82 13.28 0.45
CA GLN A 330 -10.67 12.28 -0.18
C GLN A 330 -10.50 10.87 0.41
N LEU A 331 -9.32 10.53 0.94
CA LEU A 331 -9.05 9.27 1.63
C LEU A 331 -9.11 9.42 3.15
N VAL A 332 -8.40 10.39 3.75
CA VAL A 332 -8.30 10.46 5.22
C VAL A 332 -9.62 10.82 5.91
N ASP A 333 -10.55 11.46 5.18
CA ASP A 333 -11.91 11.76 5.66
C ASP A 333 -12.96 10.76 5.14
N ASN A 334 -12.56 9.73 4.38
CA ASN A 334 -13.49 8.72 3.86
C ASN A 334 -14.00 7.79 4.99
N PRO A 335 -15.32 7.65 5.18
CA PRO A 335 -15.88 6.87 6.29
C PRO A 335 -15.65 5.35 6.18
N LEU A 336 -15.15 4.85 5.06
CA LEU A 336 -14.79 3.44 4.87
C LEU A 336 -13.34 3.15 5.24
N ILE A 337 -12.55 4.18 5.57
CA ILE A 337 -11.16 4.07 5.97
C ILE A 337 -11.06 4.26 7.49
N ASN A 338 -10.31 3.38 8.14
CA ASN A 338 -10.01 3.47 9.56
C ASN A 338 -8.86 4.45 9.79
N THR A 339 -9.20 5.68 10.15
CA THR A 339 -8.24 6.73 10.56
C THR A 339 -8.23 6.96 12.07
N SER A 340 -8.65 5.98 12.88
CA SER A 340 -8.68 6.10 14.35
C SER A 340 -7.29 6.26 14.97
N PHE A 341 -6.23 5.96 14.21
CA PHE A 341 -4.84 6.10 14.61
C PHE A 341 -4.03 6.61 13.41
N THR A 342 -3.21 7.62 13.65
CA THR A 342 -2.24 8.15 12.67
C THR A 342 -0.82 7.85 13.16
N PRO A 343 -0.02 7.06 12.43
CA PRO A 343 1.38 6.82 12.76
C PRO A 343 2.18 8.14 12.84
N GLY A 344 3.17 8.17 13.72
CA GLY A 344 4.04 9.34 13.84
C GLY A 344 5.42 9.01 14.42
N SER A 345 6.26 10.03 14.54
CA SER A 345 7.64 9.92 15.03
C SER A 345 8.10 11.20 15.74
N LEU A 346 9.05 11.06 16.67
CA LEU A 346 9.76 12.21 17.23
C LEU A 346 10.82 12.77 16.28
N GLY A 347 11.32 11.98 15.32
CA GLY A 347 12.23 12.46 14.28
C GLY A 347 11.60 13.52 13.38
N GLY A 348 10.33 13.36 13.02
CA GLY A 348 9.58 14.39 12.26
C GLY A 348 9.50 15.71 13.01
N VAL A 349 9.18 15.68 14.31
CA VAL A 349 9.19 16.88 15.18
C VAL A 349 10.57 17.55 15.21
N GLN A 350 11.64 16.77 15.42
CA GLN A 350 13.01 17.29 15.46
C GLN A 350 13.45 17.89 14.12
N TYR A 351 12.99 17.32 13.00
CA TYR A 351 13.30 17.81 11.67
C TYR A 351 12.62 19.17 11.40
N THR A 352 11.36 19.31 11.79
CA THR A 352 10.54 20.48 11.42
C THR A 352 10.67 21.68 12.35
N ASP A 353 11.41 21.57 13.46
CA ASP A 353 11.94 22.74 14.22
C ASP A 353 12.69 23.77 13.32
N ARG A 354 12.91 23.43 12.04
CA ARG A 354 13.57 24.20 10.99
C ARG A 354 12.61 24.99 10.07
N ASN A 355 11.29 24.81 10.14
CA ASN A 355 10.32 25.60 9.35
C ASN A 355 9.21 26.24 10.21
N PRO A 356 9.22 27.56 10.42
CA PRO A 356 8.24 28.24 11.26
C PRO A 356 6.82 28.35 10.65
N ASN A 357 6.62 27.96 9.39
CA ASN A 357 5.35 28.12 8.67
C ASN A 357 4.53 26.83 8.54
N GLN A 358 4.99 25.69 9.08
CA GLN A 358 4.22 24.45 9.04
C GLN A 358 2.91 24.59 9.84
N ILE A 359 1.81 24.10 9.27
CA ILE A 359 0.48 24.11 9.87
C ILE A 359 0.13 22.73 10.46
N GLY A 360 0.44 21.67 9.71
CA GLY A 360 0.28 20.29 10.14
C GLY A 360 1.12 19.96 11.37
N ASN A 361 0.74 18.89 12.08
CA ASN A 361 1.52 18.43 13.22
C ASN A 361 2.73 17.61 12.72
N PRO A 362 3.98 18.07 12.92
CA PRO A 362 5.17 17.41 12.39
C PRO A 362 5.41 16.02 12.95
N PHE A 363 4.74 15.66 14.05
CA PHE A 363 4.74 14.29 14.54
C PHE A 363 4.24 13.30 13.49
N TYR A 364 3.40 13.72 12.53
CA TYR A 364 2.85 12.87 11.48
C TYR A 364 3.61 12.96 10.14
N ASP A 365 4.67 13.76 10.06
CA ASP A 365 5.46 13.89 8.85
C ASP A 365 6.14 12.56 8.49
N THR A 366 6.21 12.28 7.19
CA THR A 366 6.81 11.07 6.63
C THR A 366 7.93 11.37 5.64
N ALA A 367 8.09 12.62 5.20
CA ALA A 367 9.14 13.02 4.28
C ALA A 367 9.90 14.26 4.76
N ALA A 368 11.22 14.20 4.65
CA ALA A 368 12.18 15.25 4.97
C ALA A 368 12.28 16.29 3.83
N PHE A 369 11.14 16.83 3.39
CA PHE A 369 11.07 17.95 2.46
C PHE A 369 11.23 19.29 3.18
N THR A 370 11.15 20.41 2.46
CA THR A 370 11.22 21.73 3.11
C THR A 370 10.06 21.88 4.08
N GLY A 371 10.34 21.74 5.38
CA GLY A 371 9.35 21.87 6.43
C GLY A 371 8.56 20.62 6.78
N GLY A 372 8.97 19.44 6.30
CA GLY A 372 8.30 18.17 6.62
C GLY A 372 6.93 18.04 5.98
N LEU A 373 6.59 16.88 5.41
CA LEU A 373 5.25 16.60 4.91
C LEU A 373 4.84 15.17 5.23
N ARG A 374 3.55 14.93 5.45
CA ARG A 374 2.93 13.62 5.49
C ARG A 374 2.46 13.25 4.08
N VAL A 375 3.27 12.47 3.37
CA VAL A 375 2.98 12.05 1.99
C VAL A 375 2.87 10.54 1.83
N ASP A 376 3.35 9.76 2.80
CA ASP A 376 3.31 8.30 2.80
C ASP A 376 2.18 7.78 3.69
N TYR A 377 1.41 6.82 3.17
CA TYR A 377 0.18 6.38 3.82
C TYR A 377 0.07 4.86 3.90
N VAL A 378 -0.51 4.39 5.01
CA VAL A 378 -1.05 3.03 5.20
C VAL A 378 -2.44 3.21 5.80
N LEU A 379 -3.47 3.04 4.99
CA LEU A 379 -4.86 3.40 5.29
C LEU A 379 -5.76 2.15 5.20
N PRO A 380 -5.98 1.44 6.32
CA PRO A 380 -6.79 0.24 6.34
C PRO A 380 -8.29 0.57 6.29
N SER A 381 -9.11 -0.36 5.82
CA SER A 381 -10.57 -0.28 5.87
C SER A 381 -11.12 -0.33 7.29
N THR A 382 -12.34 0.18 7.54
CA THR A 382 -12.98 0.21 8.87
C THR A 382 -13.20 -1.17 9.52
N ASN A 383 -13.21 -2.24 8.72
CA ASN A 383 -13.30 -3.61 9.19
C ASN A 383 -11.92 -4.24 9.53
N LEU A 384 -10.82 -3.49 9.45
CA LEU A 384 -9.51 -3.86 9.98
C LEU A 384 -9.17 -3.01 11.21
N GLN A 385 -8.87 -3.68 12.32
CA GLN A 385 -8.49 -2.99 13.55
C GLN A 385 -6.99 -2.66 13.54
N ILE A 386 -6.66 -1.43 13.89
CA ILE A 386 -5.28 -0.98 14.11
C ILE A 386 -4.87 -1.33 15.55
N LEU A 387 -3.76 -2.05 15.70
CA LEU A 387 -3.21 -2.43 17.00
C LEU A 387 -2.07 -1.51 17.44
N ASP A 388 -1.21 -1.12 16.49
CA ASP A 388 -0.06 -0.24 16.69
C ASP A 388 0.41 0.31 15.34
N GLY A 389 1.25 1.33 15.34
CA GLY A 389 1.88 1.85 14.13
C GLY A 389 2.96 2.89 14.40
N LEU A 390 3.80 3.12 13.40
CA LEU A 390 4.95 4.02 13.50
C LEU A 390 5.30 4.66 12.16
N VAL A 391 5.97 5.81 12.23
CA VAL A 391 6.86 6.30 11.17
C VAL A 391 8.29 6.00 11.62
N PHE A 392 9.08 5.31 10.80
CA PHE A 392 10.48 5.01 11.10
C PHE A 392 11.34 6.24 10.81
N TRP A 393 11.37 7.15 11.79
CA TRP A 393 12.19 8.34 11.76
C TRP A 393 12.81 8.53 13.15
N PRO A 394 13.92 7.83 13.44
CA PRO A 394 14.67 8.02 14.69
C PRO A 394 15.16 9.47 14.84
N THR A 395 15.23 9.94 16.09
CA THR A 395 15.88 11.20 16.46
C THR A 395 17.40 11.11 16.32
N ASP A 396 18.09 12.25 16.22
CA ASP A 396 19.55 12.33 16.01
C ASP A 396 20.38 11.60 17.09
N ASP A 397 19.86 11.50 18.32
CA ASP A 397 20.51 10.82 19.45
C ASP A 397 20.26 9.30 19.49
N ASN A 398 19.38 8.79 18.62
CA ASN A 398 19.13 7.37 18.48
C ASN A 398 20.26 6.68 17.69
N PRO A 399 20.75 5.49 18.09
CA PRO A 399 21.78 4.76 17.34
C PRO A 399 21.43 4.45 15.88
N LEU A 400 20.14 4.45 15.53
CA LEU A 400 19.64 4.21 14.18
C LEU A 400 19.52 5.51 13.34
N SER A 401 19.90 6.68 13.86
CA SER A 401 19.71 7.98 13.21
C SER A 401 20.38 8.09 11.84
N SER A 402 21.48 7.38 11.61
CA SER A 402 22.17 7.32 10.31
C SER A 402 21.30 6.71 9.20
N LEU A 403 20.27 5.93 9.54
CA LEU A 403 19.30 5.37 8.60
C LEU A 403 18.33 6.43 8.04
N ASN A 404 18.23 7.61 8.66
CA ASN A 404 17.48 8.74 8.10
C ASN A 404 18.06 9.23 6.76
N ASN A 405 19.30 8.85 6.41
CA ASN A 405 19.92 9.18 5.12
C ASN A 405 19.60 8.16 4.01
N ALA A 406 18.83 7.12 4.30
CA ALA A 406 18.53 6.05 3.34
C ALA A 406 17.60 6.53 2.21
N SER A 407 16.70 7.45 2.54
CA SER A 407 15.74 8.10 1.66
C SER A 407 15.35 9.44 2.29
N ASP A 408 14.87 10.36 1.48
CA ASP A 408 14.17 11.56 1.93
C ASP A 408 12.74 11.27 2.45
N HIS A 409 12.28 10.02 2.35
CA HIS A 409 11.07 9.51 2.99
C HIS A 409 11.39 8.57 4.15
N HIS A 410 10.39 8.37 5.00
CA HIS A 410 10.44 7.53 6.20
C HIS A 410 9.32 6.49 6.15
N ALA A 411 9.69 5.23 6.32
CA ALA A 411 8.76 4.12 6.21
C ALA A 411 7.61 4.24 7.23
N VAL A 412 6.39 3.99 6.76
CA VAL A 412 5.16 4.02 7.57
C VAL A 412 4.65 2.60 7.73
N ALA A 413 4.34 2.18 8.95
CA ALA A 413 3.88 0.83 9.22
C ALA A 413 2.70 0.80 10.20
N LEU A 414 1.78 -0.14 9.98
CA LEU A 414 0.70 -0.50 10.90
C LEU A 414 0.76 -2.00 11.21
N THR A 415 0.48 -2.35 12.46
CA THR A 415 0.08 -3.70 12.82
C THR A 415 -1.44 -3.75 12.86
N LEU A 416 -2.01 -4.64 12.05
CA LEU A 416 -3.45 -4.78 11.84
C LEU A 416 -3.93 -6.14 12.31
N THR A 417 -5.23 -6.25 12.55
CA THR A 417 -5.89 -7.53 12.76
C THR A 417 -7.26 -7.57 12.09
N ALA A 418 -7.55 -8.69 11.43
CA ALA A 418 -8.89 -9.03 10.98
C ALA A 418 -9.65 -9.66 12.17
N ALA A 419 -10.07 -8.83 13.14
CA ALA A 419 -10.94 -9.33 14.20
C ALA A 419 -12.30 -9.71 13.58
N VAL A 420 -12.76 -10.94 13.84
CA VAL A 420 -14.19 -11.27 13.75
C VAL A 420 -14.80 -10.68 15.01
N PRO A 421 -15.79 -9.78 14.94
CA PRO A 421 -16.54 -9.40 16.13
C PRO A 421 -17.08 -10.70 16.73
N GLU A 422 -16.75 -10.99 17.99
CA GLU A 422 -17.37 -12.08 18.74
C GLU A 422 -18.88 -12.02 18.46
N PRO A 423 -19.51 -13.09 17.94
CA PRO A 423 -20.95 -13.07 17.76
C PRO A 423 -21.53 -12.75 19.12
N ASN A 424 -22.20 -11.60 19.23
CA ASN A 424 -22.97 -11.25 20.41
C ASN A 424 -23.76 -12.49 20.78
N THR A 425 -23.36 -13.17 21.85
CA THR A 425 -24.01 -14.39 22.29
C THR A 425 -25.35 -13.93 22.84
N ILE A 426 -26.35 -13.88 21.96
CA ILE A 426 -27.77 -13.87 22.29
C ILE A 426 -28.08 -15.26 22.87
N LEU A 427 -27.43 -15.59 23.97
CA LEU A 427 -27.68 -16.77 24.80
C LEU A 427 -27.94 -16.36 26.25
N GLY A 428 -27.89 -15.05 26.56
CA GLY A 428 -28.20 -14.52 27.89
C GLY A 428 -29.67 -14.16 28.15
N VAL A 429 -30.56 -14.12 27.14
CA VAL A 429 -31.92 -13.57 27.30
C VAL A 429 -33.04 -14.63 27.28
N PHE A 430 -32.79 -15.87 26.83
CA PHE A 430 -33.86 -16.88 26.73
C PHE A 430 -33.90 -17.93 27.86
N THR A 431 -32.93 -17.97 28.76
CA THR A 431 -32.85 -19.02 29.80
C THR A 431 -33.60 -18.69 31.10
N VAL A 432 -34.12 -17.46 31.28
CA VAL A 432 -34.90 -17.07 32.48
C VAL A 432 -36.41 -17.27 32.31
N GLY A 433 -36.91 -17.57 31.11
CA GLY A 433 -38.34 -17.63 30.81
C GLY A 433 -39.06 -18.98 31.03
N ILE A 434 -38.36 -20.09 31.23
CA ILE A 434 -38.97 -21.44 31.17
C ILE A 434 -39.07 -22.16 32.54
N PHE A 435 -38.46 -21.64 33.61
CA PHE A 435 -38.61 -22.23 34.95
C PHE A 435 -39.72 -21.62 35.83
N GLY A 436 -40.47 -20.63 35.33
CA GLY A 436 -41.51 -19.93 36.08
C GLY A 436 -42.92 -20.54 36.07
N PHE A 437 -43.17 -21.62 35.32
CA PHE A 437 -44.56 -22.03 35.02
C PHE A 437 -45.03 -23.38 35.59
N LEU A 438 -44.28 -24.03 36.49
CA LEU A 438 -44.66 -25.36 37.03
C LEU A 438 -44.84 -25.47 38.54
N TYR A 439 -45.02 -24.36 39.27
CA TYR A 439 -45.32 -24.43 40.70
C TYR A 439 -46.45 -23.49 41.14
N ARG A 440 -47.69 -23.78 40.73
CA ARG A 440 -48.89 -23.34 41.48
C ARG A 440 -50.15 -24.12 41.09
N LYS A 441 -50.34 -25.29 41.71
CA LYS A 441 -51.70 -25.84 41.90
C LYS A 441 -51.74 -26.86 43.05
N HIS A 442 -52.03 -26.39 44.26
CA HIS A 442 -52.98 -27.03 45.19
C HIS A 442 -53.11 -26.25 46.51
N ARG A 443 -54.33 -26.31 47.07
CA ARG A 443 -54.95 -25.63 48.24
C ARG A 443 -55.72 -24.35 47.90
N ASN A 444 -56.99 -24.16 48.27
CA ASN A 444 -58.02 -24.96 48.96
C ASN A 444 -59.37 -24.23 48.78
N SER A 445 -60.50 -24.95 48.73
CA SER A 445 -61.73 -24.60 49.48
C SER A 445 -62.81 -25.68 49.32
N ASN A 446 -63.33 -26.10 50.48
CA ASN A 446 -64.42 -27.03 50.82
C ASN A 446 -64.15 -28.52 50.75
#